data_AF-A0AAU8N733-F1
#
_entry.id   AF-A0AAU8N733-F1
#
_cell.length_a   1.000
_cell.length_b   1.000
_cell.length_c   1.000
_cell.angle_alpha   90.00
_cell.angle_beta   90.00
_cell.angle_gamma   90.00
#
_symmetry.space_group_name_H-M   'P 1'
#
loop_
_entity.id
_entity.type
_entity.pdbx_description
1 polymer ?
#
loop_
_entity_poly.entity_id
_entity_poly.type
_entity_poly.pdbx_seq_one_letter_code
_entity_poly.pdbx_strand_id
1 'polypeptide(L)'
;MKKWMKWTAWLVSLFVIVVFGYAIYLYQSVKSTADQIYEPRNPVQPVAVTDERGGLQVDINRKEPFNALILGVDERPNDRGRSDTMIVLSVNPGKKKVLMFNIPRDTRTEIVGRSTEDKINHAYAFGGVDMSLATVEQFLGTPIHYYMKVDMEGFSKIIDLLGGVDVNNPFAFDYEGRRYEQGSIHLDGAASTRVLQNALR
;
A
#
# COMPACT_ATOMS: atom_id res chain seq x y z
N MET A 1 -18.07 -3.58 57.25
CA MET A 1 -17.46 -3.14 55.97
C MET A 1 -18.56 -2.84 54.96
N LYS A 2 -18.69 -1.58 54.51
CA LYS A 2 -19.86 -1.06 53.78
C LYS A 2 -20.03 -1.76 52.42
N LYS A 3 -21.20 -2.37 52.18
CA LYS A 3 -21.53 -3.18 50.97
C LYS A 3 -21.24 -2.45 49.65
N TRP A 4 -21.29 -1.12 49.63
CA TRP A 4 -20.96 -0.27 48.49
C TRP A 4 -19.54 -0.43 47.96
N MET A 5 -18.56 -0.74 48.83
CA MET A 5 -17.17 -0.91 48.41
C MET A 5 -16.95 -2.19 47.58
N LYS A 6 -17.84 -3.18 47.72
CA LYS A 6 -17.83 -4.41 46.90
C LYS A 6 -18.39 -4.14 45.50
N TRP A 7 -19.39 -3.26 45.38
CA TRP A 7 -20.00 -2.89 44.11
C TRP A 7 -19.08 -2.00 43.27
N THR A 8 -18.37 -1.07 43.90
CA THR A 8 -17.35 -0.26 43.21
C THR A 8 -16.18 -1.12 42.74
N ALA A 9 -15.75 -2.11 43.52
CA ALA A 9 -14.70 -3.04 43.09
C ALA A 9 -15.14 -3.90 41.89
N TRP A 10 -16.41 -4.32 41.84
CA TRP A 10 -16.96 -5.09 40.72
C TRP A 10 -17.06 -4.26 39.43
N LEU A 11 -17.49 -3.00 39.54
CA LEU A 11 -17.53 -2.06 38.43
C LEU A 11 -16.13 -1.76 37.86
N VAL A 12 -15.13 -1.54 38.72
CA VAL A 12 -13.76 -1.33 38.28
C VAL A 12 -13.20 -2.57 37.59
N SER A 13 -13.46 -3.76 38.13
CA SER A 13 -13.05 -5.03 37.51
C SER A 13 -13.66 -5.22 36.11
N LEU A 14 -14.96 -4.93 35.97
CA LEU A 14 -15.65 -4.98 34.68
C LEU A 14 -15.03 -4.00 33.66
N PHE A 15 -14.72 -2.78 34.10
CA PHE A 15 -14.09 -1.77 33.26
C PHE A 15 -12.71 -2.23 32.77
N VAL A 16 -11.89 -2.82 33.66
CA VAL A 16 -10.57 -3.37 33.29
C VAL A 16 -10.72 -4.49 32.26
N ILE A 17 -11.70 -5.38 32.41
CA ILE A 17 -11.96 -6.47 31.45
C ILE A 17 -12.35 -5.92 30.07
N VAL A 18 -13.18 -4.88 30.02
CA VAL A 18 -13.58 -4.24 28.75
C VAL A 18 -12.38 -3.58 28.07
N VAL A 19 -11.56 -2.84 28.81
CA VAL A 19 -10.35 -2.21 28.27
C VAL A 19 -9.36 -3.26 27.77
N PHE A 20 -9.18 -4.35 28.52
CA PHE A 20 -8.27 -5.43 28.15
C PHE A 20 -8.76 -6.19 26.91
N GLY A 21 -10.08 -6.46 26.82
CA GLY A 21 -10.69 -7.06 25.63
C GLY A 21 -10.56 -6.16 24.40
N TYR A 22 -10.75 -4.85 24.55
CA TYR A 22 -10.57 -3.88 23.47
C TYR A 22 -9.12 -3.80 23.00
N ALA A 23 -8.15 -3.85 23.92
CA ALA A 23 -6.73 -3.89 23.58
C ALA A 23 -6.34 -5.16 22.81
N ILE A 24 -6.86 -6.32 23.21
CA ILE A 24 -6.67 -7.59 22.48
C ILE A 24 -7.28 -7.50 21.08
N TYR A 25 -8.49 -6.93 20.96
CA TYR A 25 -9.15 -6.74 19.67
C TYR A 25 -8.32 -5.85 18.73
N LEU A 26 -7.82 -4.71 19.21
CA LEU A 26 -6.94 -3.84 18.43
C LEU A 26 -5.65 -4.55 18.01
N TYR A 27 -5.01 -5.29 18.92
CA TYR A 27 -3.80 -6.05 18.63
C TYR A 27 -4.05 -7.10 17.53
N GLN A 28 -5.16 -7.83 17.61
CA GLN A 28 -5.53 -8.82 16.59
C GLN A 28 -5.86 -8.16 15.24
N SER A 29 -6.56 -7.03 15.23
CA SER A 29 -6.91 -6.31 14.00
C SER A 29 -5.69 -5.72 13.29
N VAL A 30 -4.69 -5.25 14.05
CA VAL A 30 -3.43 -4.76 13.48
C VAL A 30 -2.59 -5.93 12.96
N LYS A 31 -2.51 -7.01 13.75
CA LYS A 31 -1.72 -8.18 13.36
C LYS A 31 -2.28 -8.89 12.11
N SER A 32 -3.59 -9.10 12.03
CA SER A 32 -4.20 -9.74 10.85
C SER A 32 -4.01 -8.92 9.58
N THR A 33 -4.02 -7.59 9.71
CA THR A 33 -3.73 -6.67 8.61
C THR A 33 -2.25 -6.70 8.23
N ALA A 34 -1.34 -6.71 9.22
CA ALA A 34 0.09 -6.78 8.97
C ALA A 34 0.51 -8.10 8.32
N ASP A 35 -0.05 -9.23 8.76
CA ASP A 35 0.22 -10.57 8.21
C ASP A 35 -0.32 -10.73 6.77
N GLN A 36 -1.38 -10.01 6.39
CA GLN A 36 -1.88 -9.96 5.01
C GLN A 36 -1.06 -9.06 4.08
N ILE A 37 -0.36 -8.07 4.65
CA ILE A 37 0.49 -7.14 3.88
C ILE A 37 1.93 -7.69 3.75
N TYR A 38 2.37 -8.53 4.68
CA TYR A 38 3.74 -9.04 4.77
C TYR A 38 3.83 -10.53 4.40
N GLU A 39 4.10 -10.83 3.13
CA GLU A 39 4.54 -12.16 2.72
C GLU A 39 6.07 -12.24 2.79
N PRO A 40 6.67 -13.08 3.67
CA PRO A 40 8.11 -13.28 3.67
C PRO A 40 8.54 -13.92 2.35
N ARG A 41 9.27 -13.14 1.54
CA ARG A 41 9.85 -13.60 0.27
C ARG A 41 10.78 -14.78 0.49
N ASN A 42 10.63 -15.81 -0.35
CA ASN A 42 11.80 -16.55 -0.77
C ASN A 42 12.63 -15.62 -1.66
N PRO A 43 13.95 -15.47 -1.44
CA PRO A 43 14.76 -14.63 -2.31
C PRO A 43 14.65 -15.17 -3.74
N VAL A 44 13.86 -14.46 -4.57
CA VAL A 44 13.89 -14.59 -6.02
C VAL A 44 15.36 -14.40 -6.39
N GLN A 45 15.91 -15.30 -7.20
CA GLN A 45 17.27 -15.12 -7.70
C GLN A 45 17.38 -13.69 -8.24
N PRO A 46 18.20 -12.82 -7.64
CA PRO A 46 18.24 -11.43 -8.03
C PRO A 46 18.53 -11.39 -9.52
N VAL A 47 17.65 -10.76 -10.29
CA VAL A 47 18.03 -10.29 -11.62
C VAL A 47 19.01 -9.17 -11.36
N ALA A 48 20.29 -9.51 -11.23
CA ALA A 48 21.53 -8.72 -11.31
C ALA A 48 21.51 -7.23 -10.87
N VAL A 49 20.56 -6.81 -10.03
CA VAL A 49 20.42 -5.45 -9.50
C VAL A 49 20.55 -5.58 -7.99
N THR A 50 21.73 -6.03 -7.59
CA THR A 50 22.13 -6.00 -6.19
C THR A 50 22.47 -4.54 -5.85
N ASP A 51 21.94 -4.01 -4.74
CA ASP A 51 22.57 -2.85 -4.12
C ASP A 51 24.07 -3.16 -3.98
N GLU A 52 24.95 -2.20 -4.25
CA GLU A 52 26.40 -2.33 -4.06
C GLU A 52 26.75 -2.76 -2.61
N ARG A 53 25.78 -2.68 -1.70
CA ARG A 53 25.82 -3.08 -0.28
C ARG A 53 25.45 -4.54 0.00
N GLY A 54 25.06 -5.34 -0.99
CA GLY A 54 24.97 -6.79 -0.86
C GLY A 54 23.71 -7.36 -0.20
N GLY A 55 22.55 -6.70 -0.31
CA GLY A 55 21.27 -7.31 0.03
C GLY A 55 20.08 -6.35 0.10
N LEU A 56 18.86 -6.91 0.19
CA LEU A 56 17.59 -6.19 0.39
C LEU A 56 17.43 -5.60 1.82
N GLN A 57 18.43 -5.78 2.69
CA GLN A 57 18.36 -5.33 4.08
C GLN A 57 18.75 -3.86 4.19
N VAL A 58 17.76 -3.03 4.53
CA VAL A 58 17.95 -1.59 4.81
C VAL A 58 17.90 -1.38 6.31
N ASP A 59 18.93 -0.77 6.89
CA ASP A 59 18.88 -0.35 8.29
C ASP A 59 18.26 1.05 8.40
N ILE A 60 16.97 1.06 8.77
CA ILE A 60 16.19 2.28 8.99
C ILE A 60 16.82 3.15 10.09
N ASN A 61 17.41 2.54 11.14
CA ASN A 61 18.03 3.27 12.24
C ASN A 61 19.29 4.00 11.80
N ARG A 62 19.98 3.47 10.78
CA ARG A 62 21.16 4.09 10.17
C ARG A 62 20.81 5.13 9.10
N LYS A 63 19.52 5.42 8.91
CA LYS A 63 19.02 6.42 7.95
C LYS A 63 19.47 6.13 6.51
N GLU A 64 19.62 4.85 6.20
CA GLU A 64 20.05 4.41 4.88
C GLU A 64 18.96 4.74 3.83
N PRO A 65 19.34 5.24 2.64
CA PRO A 65 18.38 5.44 1.57
C PRO A 65 17.81 4.11 1.10
N PHE A 66 16.52 4.09 0.79
CA PHE A 66 15.84 2.90 0.28
C PHE A 66 14.81 3.25 -0.78
N ASN A 67 14.43 2.24 -1.56
CA ASN A 67 13.38 2.35 -2.56
C ASN A 67 12.23 1.41 -2.20
N ALA A 68 11.00 1.87 -2.39
CA ALA A 68 9.79 1.11 -2.21
C ALA A 68 8.92 1.17 -3.48
N LEU A 69 8.27 0.06 -3.83
CA LEU A 69 7.30 0.01 -4.92
C LEU A 69 5.89 -0.15 -4.37
N ILE A 70 4.99 0.77 -4.72
CA ILE A 70 3.56 0.65 -4.45
C ILE A 70 2.87 0.13 -5.71
N LEU A 71 2.16 -0.99 -5.56
CA LEU A 71 1.37 -1.64 -6.58
C LEU A 71 -0.12 -1.45 -6.26
N GLY A 72 -0.82 -0.68 -7.10
CA GLY A 72 -2.28 -0.62 -7.10
C GLY A 72 -2.82 -1.74 -7.98
N VAL A 73 -3.56 -2.68 -7.39
CA VAL A 73 -4.06 -3.88 -8.08
C VAL A 73 -5.59 -3.88 -8.18
N ASP A 74 -6.12 -4.24 -9.35
CA ASP A 74 -7.54 -4.59 -9.54
C ASP A 74 -7.64 -6.12 -9.61
N GLU A 75 -7.69 -6.78 -8.44
CA GLU A 75 -7.90 -8.23 -8.33
C GLU A 75 -9.41 -8.54 -8.32
N ARG A 76 -9.84 -9.54 -9.10
CA ARG A 76 -11.23 -9.99 -9.12
C ARG A 76 -11.28 -11.47 -8.75
N PRO A 77 -12.39 -12.00 -8.21
CA PRO A 77 -12.44 -13.37 -7.69
C PRO A 77 -12.00 -14.49 -8.67
N ASN A 78 -12.01 -14.22 -9.97
CA ASN A 78 -11.56 -15.15 -11.03
C ASN A 78 -10.44 -14.58 -11.92
N ASP A 79 -9.84 -13.46 -11.55
CA ASP A 79 -8.77 -12.80 -12.29
C ASP A 79 -7.65 -12.43 -11.33
N ARG A 80 -6.42 -12.89 -11.63
CA ARG A 80 -5.23 -12.49 -10.86
C ARG A 80 -5.04 -10.97 -10.86
N GLY A 81 -5.71 -10.26 -11.77
CA GLY A 81 -5.71 -8.82 -11.82
C GLY A 81 -4.49 -8.27 -12.53
N ARG A 82 -4.41 -6.94 -12.55
CA ARG A 82 -3.31 -6.18 -13.16
C ARG A 82 -2.87 -5.10 -12.20
N SER A 83 -1.59 -4.73 -12.25
CA SER A 83 -1.12 -3.51 -11.61
C SER A 83 -1.48 -2.31 -12.48
N ASP A 84 -2.60 -1.66 -12.17
CA ASP A 84 -3.03 -0.45 -12.89
C ASP A 84 -2.28 0.79 -12.41
N THR A 85 -1.61 0.72 -11.26
CA THR A 85 -0.77 1.80 -10.73
C THR A 85 0.54 1.25 -10.19
N MET A 86 1.66 1.86 -10.58
CA MET A 86 3.00 1.51 -10.12
C MET A 86 3.75 2.77 -9.71
N ILE A 87 3.87 3.00 -8.41
CA ILE A 87 4.54 4.18 -7.87
C ILE A 87 5.82 3.75 -7.19
N VAL A 88 6.95 4.32 -7.62
CA VAL A 88 8.24 4.11 -6.97
C VAL A 88 8.54 5.29 -6.07
N LEU A 89 8.87 4.97 -4.81
CA LEU A 89 9.33 5.92 -3.81
C LEU A 89 10.79 5.66 -3.54
N SER A 90 11.61 6.70 -3.66
CA SER A 90 12.98 6.71 -3.18
C SER A 90 13.07 7.63 -1.97
N VAL A 91 13.37 7.05 -0.81
CA VAL A 91 13.42 7.77 0.46
C VAL A 91 14.88 7.88 0.88
N ASN A 92 15.32 9.10 1.17
CA ASN A 92 16.63 9.37 1.74
C ASN A 92 16.46 10.03 3.11
N PRO A 93 16.44 9.24 4.21
CA PRO A 93 16.24 9.78 5.55
C PRO A 93 17.38 10.70 5.99
N GLY A 94 18.62 10.42 5.56
CA GLY A 94 19.79 11.27 5.84
C GLY A 94 19.65 12.69 5.27
N LYS A 95 19.10 12.83 4.06
CA LYS A 95 18.86 14.12 3.39
C LYS A 95 17.45 14.68 3.66
N LYS A 96 16.58 13.95 4.35
CA LYS A 96 15.15 14.26 4.52
C LYS A 96 14.44 14.55 3.19
N LYS A 97 14.76 13.77 2.16
CA LYS A 97 14.17 13.90 0.82
C LYS A 97 13.44 12.62 0.46
N VAL A 98 12.29 12.80 -0.19
CA VAL A 98 11.53 11.72 -0.83
C VAL A 98 11.34 12.09 -2.29
N LEU A 99 11.67 11.18 -3.18
CA LEU A 99 11.31 11.24 -4.59
C LEU A 99 10.21 10.23 -4.83
N MET A 100 9.15 10.63 -5.51
CA MET A 100 8.06 9.76 -5.90
C MET A 100 7.80 9.95 -7.38
N PHE A 101 7.72 8.85 -8.12
CA PHE A 101 7.36 8.90 -9.54
C PHE A 101 6.50 7.69 -9.91
N ASN A 102 5.64 7.88 -10.90
CA ASN A 102 4.76 6.86 -11.44
C ASN A 102 5.42 6.20 -12.66
N ILE A 103 5.35 4.88 -12.75
CA ILE A 103 5.67 4.13 -13.97
C ILE A 103 4.36 3.88 -14.72
N PRO A 104 4.16 4.46 -15.91
CA PRO A 104 2.95 4.22 -16.70
C PRO A 104 2.75 2.73 -16.96
N ARG A 105 1.53 2.22 -16.75
CA ARG A 105 1.21 0.78 -16.89
C ARG A 105 1.56 0.19 -18.26
N ASP A 106 1.51 1.01 -19.30
CA ASP A 106 1.77 0.63 -20.70
C ASP A 106 3.25 0.79 -21.11
N THR A 107 4.14 1.07 -20.14
CA THR A 107 5.59 1.12 -20.41
C THR A 107 6.05 -0.22 -20.97
N ARG A 108 6.65 -0.21 -22.15
CA ARG A 108 7.15 -1.43 -22.79
C ARG A 108 8.53 -1.76 -22.23
N THR A 109 8.68 -2.97 -21.69
CA THR A 109 9.92 -3.46 -21.10
C THR A 109 10.03 -4.97 -21.29
N GLU A 110 11.23 -5.50 -21.20
CA GLU A 110 11.44 -6.93 -21.02
C GLU A 110 10.83 -7.35 -19.67
N ILE A 111 10.00 -8.39 -19.67
CA ILE A 111 9.37 -8.92 -18.46
C ILE A 111 10.27 -9.98 -17.86
N VAL A 112 10.76 -9.78 -16.64
CA VAL A 112 11.63 -10.75 -15.97
C VAL A 112 10.94 -12.11 -15.85
N GLY A 113 11.67 -13.18 -16.13
CA GLY A 113 11.12 -14.54 -16.16
C GLY A 113 10.37 -14.88 -17.44
N ARG A 114 10.34 -13.97 -18.42
CA ARG A 114 9.92 -14.21 -19.80
C ARG A 114 10.92 -13.62 -20.78
N SER A 115 11.25 -14.36 -21.84
CA SER A 115 12.11 -13.87 -22.91
C SER A 115 11.36 -12.99 -23.92
N THR A 116 10.44 -12.15 -23.45
CA THR A 116 9.56 -11.33 -24.28
C THR A 116 9.37 -9.93 -23.71
N GLU A 117 9.38 -8.92 -24.57
CA GLU A 117 8.92 -7.59 -24.23
C GLU A 117 7.40 -7.51 -24.21
N ASP A 118 6.86 -6.86 -23.18
CA ASP A 118 5.44 -6.54 -23.08
C ASP A 118 5.25 -5.26 -22.25
N LYS A 119 3.99 -4.87 -22.04
CA LYS A 119 3.63 -3.83 -21.08
C LYS A 119 4.01 -4.25 -19.67
N ILE A 120 4.62 -3.35 -18.91
CA ILE A 120 5.13 -3.62 -17.57
C ILE A 120 4.04 -4.10 -16.59
N ASN A 121 2.79 -3.69 -16.77
CA ASN A 121 1.68 -4.15 -15.93
C ASN A 121 1.35 -5.64 -16.11
N HIS A 122 1.75 -6.25 -17.23
CA HIS A 122 1.56 -7.68 -17.46
C HIS A 122 2.46 -8.54 -16.58
N ALA A 123 3.57 -7.99 -16.04
CA ALA A 123 4.40 -8.69 -15.06
C ALA A 123 3.57 -9.18 -13.86
N TYR A 124 2.60 -8.38 -13.42
CA TYR A 124 1.68 -8.76 -12.34
C TYR A 124 0.75 -9.89 -12.75
N ALA A 125 0.15 -9.80 -13.94
CA ALA A 125 -0.74 -10.82 -14.45
C ALA A 125 -0.04 -12.19 -14.64
N PHE A 126 1.25 -12.17 -15.01
CA PHE A 126 2.03 -13.37 -15.27
C PHE A 126 2.62 -14.02 -14.02
N GLY A 127 3.16 -13.22 -13.09
CA GLY A 127 3.91 -13.74 -11.93
C GLY A 127 3.68 -12.96 -10.65
N GLY A 128 2.60 -12.18 -10.57
CA GLY A 128 2.21 -11.43 -9.40
C GLY A 128 3.23 -10.38 -8.98
N VAL A 129 3.27 -10.16 -7.66
CA VAL A 129 4.14 -9.16 -7.02
C VAL A 129 5.62 -9.41 -7.34
N ASP A 130 6.09 -10.66 -7.26
CA ASP A 130 7.51 -10.98 -7.42
C ASP A 130 8.04 -10.68 -8.82
N MET A 131 7.29 -11.08 -9.86
CA MET A 131 7.67 -10.79 -11.24
C MET A 131 7.58 -9.28 -11.54
N SER A 132 6.59 -8.59 -10.98
CA SER A 132 6.47 -7.13 -11.12
C SER A 132 7.66 -6.41 -10.53
N LEU A 133 8.07 -6.79 -9.32
CA LEU A 133 9.22 -6.21 -8.64
C LEU A 133 10.50 -6.43 -9.43
N ALA A 134 10.78 -7.67 -9.83
CA ALA A 134 11.99 -7.97 -10.59
C ALA A 134 12.02 -7.24 -11.95
N THR A 135 10.87 -7.12 -12.62
CA THR A 135 10.74 -6.35 -13.86
C THR A 135 11.00 -4.87 -13.64
N VAL A 136 10.47 -4.29 -12.55
CA VAL A 136 10.73 -2.88 -12.19
C VAL A 136 12.20 -2.66 -11.81
N GLU A 137 12.80 -3.57 -11.06
CA GLU A 137 14.22 -3.51 -10.70
C GLU A 137 15.10 -3.54 -11.95
N GLN A 138 14.82 -4.43 -12.90
CA GLN A 138 15.52 -4.48 -14.19
C GLN A 138 15.28 -3.22 -15.01
N PHE A 139 14.03 -2.75 -15.11
CA PHE A 139 13.67 -1.57 -15.90
C PHE A 139 14.35 -0.28 -15.38
N LEU A 140 14.43 -0.12 -14.05
CA LEU A 140 15.05 1.06 -13.43
C LEU A 140 16.56 0.89 -13.17
N GLY A 141 17.08 -0.33 -13.27
CA GLY A 141 18.44 -0.66 -12.87
C GLY A 141 18.72 -0.34 -11.40
N THR A 142 17.70 -0.38 -10.54
CA THR A 142 17.79 0.03 -9.13
C THR A 142 17.04 -0.97 -8.24
N PRO A 143 17.61 -1.39 -7.08
CA PRO A 143 16.97 -2.36 -6.20
C PRO A 143 15.74 -1.77 -5.51
N ILE A 144 14.70 -2.59 -5.36
CA ILE A 144 13.48 -2.28 -4.62
C ILE A 144 13.49 -3.06 -3.30
N HIS A 145 13.58 -2.34 -2.18
CA HIS A 145 13.80 -2.92 -0.86
C HIS A 145 12.49 -3.30 -0.17
N TYR A 146 11.44 -2.53 -0.44
CA TYR A 146 10.11 -2.72 0.11
C TYR A 146 9.06 -2.69 -0.99
N TYR A 147 7.94 -3.36 -0.76
CA TYR A 147 6.79 -3.20 -1.62
C TYR A 147 5.52 -3.07 -0.77
N MET A 148 4.51 -2.47 -1.37
CA MET A 148 3.17 -2.41 -0.81
C MET A 148 2.20 -2.74 -1.92
N LYS A 149 1.35 -3.74 -1.70
CA LYS A 149 0.22 -4.05 -2.58
C LYS A 149 -1.04 -3.44 -1.97
N VAL A 150 -1.78 -2.68 -2.77
CA VAL A 150 -3.02 -2.02 -2.35
C VAL A 150 -4.09 -2.31 -3.40
N ASP A 151 -5.19 -2.91 -2.97
CA ASP A 151 -6.40 -3.04 -3.77
C ASP A 151 -7.35 -1.86 -3.52
N MET A 152 -8.45 -1.77 -4.28
CA MET A 152 -9.41 -0.67 -4.14
C MET A 152 -10.09 -0.63 -2.76
N GLU A 153 -10.31 -1.79 -2.14
CA GLU A 153 -10.89 -1.88 -0.80
C GLU A 153 -9.92 -1.38 0.27
N GLY A 154 -8.66 -1.83 0.20
CA GLY A 154 -7.57 -1.39 1.06
C GLY A 154 -7.32 0.12 0.94
N PHE A 155 -7.35 0.67 -0.27
CA PHE A 155 -7.26 2.11 -0.49
C PHE A 155 -8.37 2.86 0.24
N SER A 156 -9.64 2.46 0.06
CA SER A 156 -10.78 3.09 0.77
C SER A 156 -10.59 3.05 2.28
N LYS A 157 -10.22 1.89 2.83
CA LYS A 157 -10.02 1.71 4.28
C LYS A 157 -8.91 2.60 4.82
N ILE A 158 -7.78 2.72 4.10
CA ILE A 158 -6.68 3.59 4.51
C ILE A 158 -7.15 5.05 4.59
N ILE A 159 -7.90 5.53 3.60
CA ILE A 159 -8.43 6.89 3.60
C ILE A 159 -9.42 7.11 4.76
N ASP A 160 -10.34 6.16 4.99
CA ASP A 160 -11.30 6.24 6.09
C ASP A 160 -10.61 6.24 7.45
N LEU A 161 -9.54 5.45 7.62
CA LEU A 161 -8.72 5.42 8.85
C LEU A 161 -8.00 6.75 9.11
N LEU A 162 -7.65 7.48 8.06
CA LEU A 162 -7.04 8.82 8.17
C LEU A 162 -8.08 9.92 8.40
N GLY A 163 -9.38 9.58 8.41
CA GLY A 163 -10.47 10.55 8.55
C GLY A 163 -10.83 11.28 7.25
N GLY A 164 -10.52 10.68 6.10
CA GLY A 164 -10.69 11.30 4.78
C GLY A 164 -9.48 12.13 4.34
N VAL A 165 -9.57 12.67 3.12
CA VAL A 165 -8.52 13.52 2.53
C VAL A 165 -9.11 14.77 1.88
N ASP A 166 -8.45 15.90 2.07
CA ASP A 166 -8.77 17.13 1.36
C ASP A 166 -7.96 17.22 0.07
N VAL A 167 -8.65 17.37 -1.07
CA VAL A 167 -8.04 17.52 -2.38
C VAL A 167 -8.51 18.80 -3.06
N ASN A 168 -7.62 19.44 -3.81
CA ASN A 168 -7.99 20.58 -4.64
C ASN A 168 -8.35 20.08 -6.04
N ASN A 169 -9.64 20.02 -6.33
CA ASN A 169 -10.18 19.55 -7.60
C ASN A 169 -10.11 20.65 -8.67
N PRO A 170 -9.38 20.46 -9.79
CA PRO A 170 -9.17 21.51 -10.78
C PRO A 170 -10.42 21.88 -11.58
N PHE A 171 -11.39 20.97 -11.75
CA PHE A 171 -12.63 21.20 -12.49
C PHE A 171 -13.78 20.36 -11.94
N ALA A 172 -15.01 20.86 -12.06
CA ALA A 172 -16.18 20.09 -11.64
C ALA A 172 -16.49 18.95 -12.63
N PHE A 173 -16.88 17.79 -12.12
CA PHE A 173 -17.28 16.64 -12.94
C PHE A 173 -18.36 15.80 -12.26
N ASP A 174 -19.11 15.06 -13.06
CA ASP A 174 -20.12 14.11 -12.57
C ASP A 174 -19.63 12.68 -12.80
N TYR A 175 -19.68 11.85 -11.76
CA TYR A 175 -19.28 10.44 -11.83
C TYR A 175 -20.22 9.58 -10.98
N GLU A 176 -20.74 8.50 -11.56
CA GLU A 176 -21.71 7.59 -10.92
C GLU A 176 -22.90 8.30 -10.23
N GLY A 177 -23.44 9.35 -10.86
CA GLY A 177 -24.58 10.11 -10.33
C GLY A 177 -24.24 11.04 -9.16
N ARG A 178 -22.94 11.25 -8.87
CA ARG A 178 -22.46 12.23 -7.89
C ARG A 178 -21.69 13.34 -8.59
N ARG A 179 -21.96 14.58 -8.20
CA ARG A 179 -21.23 15.75 -8.66
C ARG A 179 -20.06 16.05 -7.72
N TYR A 180 -18.89 16.27 -8.29
CA TYR A 180 -17.68 16.72 -7.61
C TYR A 180 -17.41 18.15 -8.04
N GLU A 181 -17.48 19.09 -7.09
CA GLU A 181 -17.29 20.52 -7.38
C GLU A 181 -15.81 20.88 -7.57
N GLN A 182 -15.57 21.97 -8.28
CA GLN A 182 -14.24 22.56 -8.42
C GLN A 182 -13.79 23.19 -7.08
N GLY A 183 -12.50 23.12 -6.77
CA GLY A 183 -11.91 23.69 -5.57
C GLY A 183 -11.63 22.64 -4.49
N SER A 184 -11.50 23.08 -3.25
CA SER A 184 -11.20 22.18 -2.13
C SER A 184 -12.40 21.30 -1.79
N ILE A 185 -12.25 19.99 -1.94
CA ILE A 185 -13.26 19.00 -1.60
C ILE A 185 -12.68 17.99 -0.61
N HIS A 186 -13.51 17.56 0.35
CA HIS A 186 -13.17 16.52 1.29
C HIS A 186 -13.70 15.17 0.78
N LEU A 187 -12.84 14.15 0.75
CA LEU A 187 -13.17 12.82 0.24
C LEU A 187 -12.98 11.77 1.32
N ASP A 188 -14.05 11.01 1.59
CA ASP A 188 -13.97 9.75 2.31
C ASP A 188 -13.38 8.64 1.41
N GLY A 189 -13.20 7.44 1.94
CA GLY A 189 -12.62 6.32 1.20
C GLY A 189 -13.41 5.97 -0.05
N ALA A 190 -14.73 5.88 0.06
CA ALA A 190 -15.61 5.55 -1.07
C ALA A 190 -15.57 6.62 -2.17
N ALA A 191 -15.61 7.89 -1.80
CA ALA A 191 -15.52 9.01 -2.73
C ALA A 191 -14.12 9.07 -3.38
N SER A 192 -13.06 8.82 -2.61
CA SER A 192 -11.68 8.79 -3.11
C SER A 192 -11.48 7.69 -4.15
N THR A 193 -12.00 6.48 -3.90
CA THR A 193 -11.91 5.36 -4.87
C THR A 193 -12.59 5.71 -6.19
N ARG A 194 -13.76 6.37 -6.14
CA ARG A 194 -14.47 6.84 -7.36
C ARG A 194 -13.68 7.88 -8.13
N VAL A 195 -13.13 8.87 -7.44
CA VAL A 195 -12.28 9.91 -8.07
C VAL A 195 -11.06 9.26 -8.72
N LEU A 196 -10.42 8.31 -8.04
CA LEU A 196 -9.28 7.57 -8.56
C LEU A 196 -9.66 6.76 -9.82
N GLN A 197 -10.78 6.04 -9.79
CA GLN A 197 -11.26 5.27 -10.95
C GLN A 197 -11.59 6.16 -12.16
N ASN A 198 -12.15 7.35 -11.93
CA ASN A 198 -12.39 8.32 -13.00
C ASN A 198 -11.08 8.83 -13.62
N ALA A 199 -10.03 9.02 -12.81
CA ALA A 199 -8.72 9.49 -13.28
C ALA A 199 -7.89 8.42 -14.01
N LEU A 200 -8.18 7.13 -13.79
CA LEU A 200 -7.47 6.00 -14.42
C LEU A 200 -8.10 5.52 -15.74
N ARG A 201 -9.23 6.11 -16.16
CA ARG A 201 -9.86 5.88 -17.46
C ARG A 201 -9.19 6.67 -18.57
#